data_AF-A0A846C816-F1
#
_entry.id   AF-A0A846C816-F1
#
_cell.length_a   1.000
_cell.length_b   1.000
_cell.length_c   1.000
_cell.angle_alpha   90.00
_cell.angle_beta   90.00
_cell.angle_gamma   90.00
#
_symmetry.space_group_name_H-M   'P 1'
#
loop_
_entity.id
_entity.type
_entity.pdbx_description
1 polymer ?
#
loop_
_entity_poly.entity_id
_entity_poly.type
_entity_poly.pdbx_seq_one_letter_code
_entity_poly.pdbx_strand_id
1 'polypeptide(L)'
;LQQQGVQLPEDRIIGKECKRPKYQTLRQIIENLSEEAANLWFVEDRLKTLQLVQQQPDLKEVKLFLADWGYNTVAHQELVRNDPSIQLLALDNFTQDFSLWP
;
A
#
# COMPACT_ATOMS: atom_id res chain seq x y z
N LEU A 1 1.89 13.58 -14.47
CA LEU A 1 1.90 13.98 -13.05
C LEU A 1 1.97 15.51 -12.92
N GLN A 2 2.97 16.18 -13.50
CA GLN A 2 3.03 17.66 -13.51
C GLN A 2 1.81 18.35 -14.14
N GLN A 3 1.21 17.75 -15.19
CA GLN A 3 0.00 18.29 -15.82
C GLN A 3 -1.24 18.33 -14.91
N GLN A 4 -1.21 17.63 -13.78
CA GLN A 4 -2.29 17.60 -12.78
C GLN A 4 -1.87 18.31 -11.48
N GLY A 5 -0.80 19.12 -11.51
CA GLY A 5 -0.30 19.83 -10.34
C GLY A 5 0.44 18.95 -9.31
N VAL A 6 0.63 17.66 -9.60
CA VAL A 6 1.34 16.74 -8.72
C VAL A 6 2.84 16.78 -9.02
N GLN A 7 3.62 17.36 -8.11
CA GLN A 7 5.08 17.31 -8.15
C GLN A 7 5.57 16.09 -7.38
N LEU A 8 6.02 15.07 -8.11
CA LEU A 8 6.68 13.89 -7.55
C LEU A 8 8.11 13.84 -8.12
N PRO A 9 9.14 13.82 -7.27
CA PRO A 9 10.51 13.55 -7.69
C PRO A 9 10.61 12.25 -8.48
N GLU A 10 11.39 12.22 -9.56
CA GLU A 10 11.49 11.04 -10.45
C GLU A 10 12.05 9.81 -9.73
N ASP A 11 12.95 10.02 -8.77
CA ASP A 11 13.51 8.98 -7.88
C ASP A 11 12.47 8.37 -6.92
N ARG A 12 11.30 9.01 -6.77
CA ARG A 12 10.15 8.49 -6.02
C ARG A 12 9.09 7.84 -6.92
N ILE A 13 9.34 7.75 -8.23
CA ILE A 13 8.45 7.09 -9.19
C ILE A 13 9.08 5.75 -9.57
N ILE A 14 8.51 4.66 -9.07
CA ILE A 14 8.96 3.30 -9.39
C ILE A 14 8.00 2.68 -10.40
N GLY A 15 8.43 2.62 -11.65
CA GLY A 15 7.62 2.17 -12.77
C GLY A 15 7.54 0.65 -12.94
N LYS A 16 6.56 0.23 -13.74
CA LYS A 16 6.18 -1.17 -13.97
C LYS A 16 7.08 -1.87 -15.01
N GLU A 17 8.07 -1.18 -15.57
CA GLU A 17 9.10 -1.75 -16.46
C GLU A 17 9.81 -2.95 -15.83
N CYS A 18 9.85 -2.99 -14.50
CA CYS A 18 10.26 -4.16 -13.75
C CYS A 18 9.02 -5.05 -13.49
N LYS A 19 8.91 -6.20 -14.17
CA LYS A 19 7.91 -7.27 -13.88
C LYS A 19 8.16 -7.92 -12.50
N ARG A 20 8.29 -7.11 -11.46
CA ARG A 20 8.62 -7.52 -10.10
C ARG A 20 7.35 -7.52 -9.25
N PRO A 21 7.19 -8.50 -8.35
CA PRO A 21 6.14 -8.47 -7.34
C PRO A 21 6.30 -7.24 -6.43
N LYS A 22 5.16 -6.71 -5.94
CA LYS A 22 5.15 -5.47 -5.14
C LYS A 22 5.99 -5.55 -3.88
N TYR A 23 6.07 -6.71 -3.22
CA TYR A 23 6.94 -6.87 -2.05
C TYR A 23 8.41 -6.58 -2.32
N GLN A 24 8.91 -6.80 -3.55
CA GLN A 24 10.29 -6.43 -3.90
C GLN A 24 10.44 -4.91 -4.00
N THR A 25 9.43 -4.23 -4.53
CA THR A 25 9.40 -2.78 -4.57
C THR A 25 9.39 -2.17 -3.17
N LEU A 26 8.62 -2.74 -2.23
CA LEU A 26 8.59 -2.27 -0.85
C LEU A 26 9.97 -2.39 -0.17
N ARG A 27 10.66 -3.53 -0.35
CA ARG A 27 12.05 -3.70 0.13
C ARG A 27 12.98 -2.63 -0.43
N GLN A 28 12.91 -2.37 -1.74
CA GLN A 28 13.73 -1.33 -2.38
C GLN A 28 13.45 0.07 -1.82
N ILE A 29 12.18 0.38 -1.51
CA ILE A 29 11.82 1.67 -0.90
C ILE A 29 12.42 1.79 0.50
N ILE A 30 12.26 0.75 1.33
CA ILE A 30 12.80 0.68 2.70
C ILE A 30 14.32 0.87 2.67
N GLU A 31 15.03 0.12 1.82
CA GLU A 31 16.48 0.19 1.66
C GLU A 31 16.94 1.57 1.16
N ASN A 32 16.31 2.09 0.10
CA ASN A 32 16.73 3.35 -0.52
C ASN A 32 16.50 4.56 0.38
N LEU A 33 15.45 4.55 1.20
CA LEU A 33 15.15 5.62 2.14
C LEU A 33 15.81 5.41 3.50
N SER A 34 16.46 4.26 3.73
CA SER A 34 16.99 3.88 5.05
C SER A 34 15.93 3.97 6.15
N GLU A 35 14.70 3.57 5.83
CA GLU A 35 13.53 3.63 6.71
C GLU A 35 13.24 2.27 7.36
N GLU A 36 12.45 2.27 8.42
CA GLU A 36 11.92 1.05 9.02
C GLU A 36 10.65 0.59 8.31
N ALA A 37 10.42 -0.72 8.24
CA ALA A 37 9.20 -1.28 7.65
C ALA A 37 7.93 -0.71 8.32
N ALA A 38 7.98 -0.44 9.63
CA ALA A 38 6.90 0.16 10.41
C ALA A 38 6.46 1.55 9.94
N ASN A 39 7.34 2.30 9.26
CA ASN A 39 7.06 3.64 8.74
C ASN A 39 6.43 3.60 7.34
N LEU A 40 6.39 2.42 6.69
CA LEU A 40 5.87 2.29 5.34
C LEU A 40 4.39 1.92 5.34
N TRP A 41 3.58 2.73 4.65
CA TRP A 41 2.15 2.50 4.48
C TRP A 41 1.89 2.13 3.02
N PHE A 42 1.34 0.95 2.78
CA PHE A 42 1.08 0.44 1.45
C PHE A 42 -0.43 0.33 1.19
N VAL A 43 -0.93 1.22 0.32
CA VAL A 43 -2.33 1.28 -0.11
C VAL A 43 -2.47 0.64 -1.49
N GLU A 44 -3.38 -0.33 -1.65
CA GLU A 44 -3.58 -1.07 -2.90
C GLU A 44 -5.04 -1.53 -3.02
N ASP A 45 -5.57 -1.60 -4.24
CA ASP A 45 -6.98 -2.00 -4.48
C ASP A 45 -7.13 -3.50 -4.83
N ARG A 46 -6.00 -4.22 -4.91
CA ARG A 46 -5.93 -5.66 -5.18
C ARG A 46 -5.54 -6.43 -3.92
N LEU A 47 -6.53 -7.08 -3.29
CA LEU A 47 -6.33 -7.92 -2.10
C LEU A 47 -5.22 -8.97 -2.28
N LYS A 48 -5.15 -9.65 -3.44
CA LYS A 48 -4.10 -10.65 -3.71
C LYS A 48 -2.69 -10.08 -3.58
N THR A 49 -2.49 -8.82 -3.97
CA THR A 49 -1.19 -8.15 -3.83
C THR A 49 -0.84 -7.97 -2.36
N LEU A 50 -1.78 -7.48 -1.55
CA LEU A 50 -1.59 -7.28 -0.10
C LEU A 50 -1.28 -8.61 0.60
N GLN A 51 -1.99 -9.68 0.27
CA GLN A 51 -1.75 -11.01 0.82
C GLN A 51 -0.35 -11.56 0.47
N LEU A 52 0.17 -11.27 -0.73
CA LEU A 52 1.55 -11.64 -1.09
C LEU A 52 2.59 -10.87 -0.26
N VAL A 53 2.30 -9.62 0.10
CA VAL A 53 3.17 -8.81 0.98
C VAL A 53 3.09 -9.33 2.42
N GLN A 54 1.90 -9.62 2.92
CA GLN A 54 1.65 -10.20 4.26
C GLN A 54 2.41 -11.52 4.49
N GLN A 55 2.62 -12.31 3.44
CA GLN A 55 3.40 -13.55 3.49
C GLN A 55 4.92 -13.34 3.66
N GLN A 56 5.42 -12.09 3.58
CA GLN A 56 6.84 -11.79 3.70
C GLN A 56 7.18 -11.45 5.16
N PRO A 57 7.97 -12.27 5.87
CA PRO A 57 8.28 -12.02 7.28
C PRO A 57 9.00 -10.69 7.54
N ASP A 58 9.84 -10.27 6.60
CA ASP A 58 10.62 -9.04 6.66
C ASP A 58 9.79 -7.77 6.39
N LEU A 59 8.56 -7.92 5.89
CA LEU A 59 7.62 -6.81 5.67
C LEU A 59 6.44 -6.82 6.64
N LYS A 60 6.52 -7.62 7.70
CA LYS A 60 5.41 -7.80 8.66
C LYS A 60 4.95 -6.49 9.30
N GLU A 61 5.85 -5.52 9.46
CA GLU A 61 5.54 -4.23 10.08
C GLU A 61 5.03 -3.18 9.09
N VAL A 62 5.08 -3.46 7.78
CA VAL A 62 4.47 -2.57 6.77
C VAL A 62 2.97 -2.52 7.01
N LYS A 63 2.41 -1.31 7.13
CA LYS A 63 0.97 -1.14 7.28
C LYS A 63 0.29 -1.35 5.94
N LEU A 64 -0.62 -2.32 5.88
CA LEU A 64 -1.30 -2.74 4.67
C LEU A 64 -2.72 -2.20 4.64
N PHE A 65 -3.07 -1.45 3.61
CA PHE A 65 -4.40 -0.89 3.43
C PHE A 65 -5.03 -1.41 2.15
N LEU A 66 -6.19 -2.05 2.26
CA LEU A 66 -7.07 -2.30 1.11
C LEU A 66 -7.89 -1.03 0.88
N ALA A 67 -7.66 -0.37 -0.24
CA ALA A 67 -8.57 0.68 -0.71
C ALA A 67 -9.94 0.07 -0.97
N ASP A 68 -11.00 0.60 -0.36
CA ASP A 68 -12.37 0.14 -0.59
C ASP A 68 -12.94 0.58 -1.94
N TRP A 69 -12.24 1.48 -2.63
CA TRP A 69 -12.47 1.89 -4.01
C TRP A 69 -11.59 1.08 -5.00
N GLY A 70 -11.97 1.08 -6.29
CA GLY A 70 -11.21 0.42 -7.36
C GLY A 70 -11.66 -1.00 -7.69
N TYR A 71 -10.72 -1.91 -7.94
CA TYR A 71 -10.99 -3.27 -8.45
C TYR A 71 -11.41 -4.31 -7.39
N ASN A 72 -11.43 -3.96 -6.10
CA ASN A 72 -11.81 -4.88 -5.04
C ASN A 72 -13.33 -5.23 -5.12
N THR A 73 -13.76 -6.23 -4.34
CA THR A 73 -15.17 -6.66 -4.30
C THR A 73 -15.66 -6.62 -2.87
N VAL A 74 -16.99 -6.60 -2.67
CA VAL A 74 -17.59 -6.71 -1.32
C VAL A 74 -17.06 -7.94 -0.58
N ALA A 75 -16.87 -9.07 -1.28
CA ALA A 75 -16.29 -10.27 -0.68
C ALA A 75 -14.83 -10.05 -0.21
N HIS A 76 -14.01 -9.30 -0.95
CA HIS A 76 -12.67 -8.93 -0.51
C HIS A 76 -12.71 -8.03 0.74
N GLN A 77 -13.63 -7.08 0.79
CA GLN A 77 -13.79 -6.19 1.94
C GLN A 77 -14.22 -6.97 3.19
N GLU A 78 -15.15 -7.91 3.06
CA GLU A 78 -15.55 -8.79 4.16
C GLU A 78 -14.39 -9.65 4.68
N LEU A 79 -13.54 -10.18 3.79
CA LEU A 79 -12.35 -10.91 4.22
C LEU A 79 -11.41 -10.03 5.05
N VAL A 80 -11.19 -8.79 4.61
CA VAL A 80 -10.33 -7.83 5.33
C VAL A 80 -10.94 -7.38 6.65
N ARG A 81 -12.27 -7.18 6.73
CA ARG A 81 -12.93 -6.87 8.02
C ARG A 81 -12.73 -7.94 9.09
N ASN A 82 -12.46 -9.18 8.67
CA ASN A 82 -12.20 -10.31 9.56
C ASN A 82 -10.69 -10.59 9.76
N ASP A 83 -9.79 -9.83 9.12
CA ASP A 83 -8.34 -9.96 9.22
C ASP A 83 -7.70 -8.62 9.65
N PRO A 84 -7.30 -8.46 10.93
CA PRO A 84 -6.78 -7.19 11.43
C PRO A 84 -5.42 -6.79 10.85
N SER A 85 -4.75 -7.67 10.09
CA SER A 85 -3.43 -7.37 9.50
C SER A 85 -3.49 -6.57 8.20
N ILE A 86 -4.69 -6.43 7.61
CA ILE A 86 -4.97 -5.52 6.50
C ILE A 86 -6.09 -4.60 6.95
N GLN A 87 -5.91 -3.29 6.81
CA GLN A 87 -6.91 -2.30 7.20
C GLN A 87 -7.72 -1.88 5.97
N LEU A 88 -9.04 -1.84 6.08
CA LEU A 88 -9.88 -1.29 5.02
C LEU A 88 -9.80 0.24 5.07
N LEU A 89 -9.44 0.88 3.97
CA LEU A 89 -9.33 2.32 3.86
C LEU A 89 -10.42 2.85 2.95
N ALA A 90 -11.27 3.72 3.48
CA ALA A 90 -12.30 4.42 2.72
C ALA A 90 -11.72 5.64 1.99
N LEU A 91 -12.27 5.97 0.82
CA LEU A 91 -11.80 7.12 0.03
C LEU A 91 -11.89 8.43 0.84
N ASP A 92 -12.98 8.59 1.60
CA ASP A 92 -13.16 9.74 2.48
C ASP A 92 -12.02 9.86 3.48
N ASN A 93 -11.64 8.75 4.15
CA ASN A 93 -10.53 8.72 5.10
C ASN A 93 -9.18 8.99 4.42
N PHE A 94 -8.95 8.45 3.22
CA PHE A 94 -7.71 8.67 2.46
C PHE A 94 -7.44 10.16 2.18
N THR A 95 -8.49 10.96 2.04
CA THR A 95 -8.38 12.41 1.84
C THR A 95 -8.22 13.21 3.13
N GLN A 96 -8.34 12.57 4.29
CA GLN A 96 -8.12 13.19 5.59
C GLN A 96 -6.66 13.15 6.00
N ASP A 97 -6.35 13.85 7.10
CA ASP A 97 -5.06 13.76 7.79
C ASP A 97 -4.71 12.30 8.14
N PHE A 98 -3.42 11.96 8.06
CA PHE A 98 -2.94 10.60 8.33
C PHE A 98 -3.26 10.11 9.75
N SER A 99 -3.42 11.01 10.71
CA SER A 99 -3.85 10.65 12.08
C SER A 99 -5.29 10.11 12.16
N LEU A 100 -6.09 10.34 11.12
CA LEU A 100 -7.48 9.87 11.02
C LEU A 100 -7.61 8.56 10.23
N TRP A 101 -6.48 8.02 9.76
CA TRP A 101 -6.46 6.71 9.11
C TRP A 101 -6.59 5.59 10.16
N PRO A 102 -7.20 4.45 9.80
CA PRO A 102 -7.47 3.35 10.72
C PRO A 102 -6.20 2.65 11.22
#